data_AF-A0A2R4TA14-F1
#
_entry.id   AF-A0A2R4TA14-F1
#
_cell.length_a   1.000
_cell.length_b   1.000
_cell.length_c   1.000
_cell.angle_alpha   90.00
_cell.angle_beta   90.00
_cell.angle_gamma   90.00
#
_symmetry.space_group_name_H-M   'P 1'
#
loop_
_entity.id
_entity.type
_entity.pdbx_description
1 polymer ?
#
loop_
_entity_poly.entity_id
_entity_poly.type
_entity_poly.pdbx_seq_one_letter_code
_entity_poly.pdbx_strand_id
1 'polypeptide(L)'
;MNANIEQYQGNLQYAVDIVLCIDATASMYPVLDSVKSSALQFHDRLNDVMGKKGKSISQLRVKVIAFRDFGDDPGSAIEQTGFLQLPSQSGDFERFLGGIDADGGGDIPESGLEALALAINAPWETGLDRRRHVIVMFTDAPAHPLGTVGASAQGYPAGIPRTIDDLFEQWGYARSQTAVMEQSAKRLVLFAPEEAPWSDPIAEEWDLTLHFASKAGEGLEEFEMDEIIETIANSL
;
A
#
# COMPACT_ATOMS: atom_id res chain seq x y z
N MET A 1 33.64 -39.90 12.16
CA MET A 1 33.51 -38.43 12.23
C MET A 1 32.48 -38.04 11.19
N ASN A 2 31.26 -37.72 11.61
CA ASN A 2 30.24 -37.01 10.83
C ASN A 2 29.17 -36.62 11.85
N ALA A 3 29.50 -35.58 12.63
CA ALA A 3 28.60 -34.96 13.56
C ALA A 3 28.10 -33.67 12.93
N ASN A 4 26.77 -33.53 12.91
CA ASN A 4 26.05 -32.27 13.01
C ASN A 4 26.08 -31.33 11.78
N ILE A 5 25.41 -31.74 10.71
CA ILE A 5 24.88 -30.79 9.70
C ILE A 5 23.43 -30.35 10.06
N GLU A 6 22.77 -30.99 11.04
CA GLU A 6 21.35 -30.73 11.36
C GLU A 6 21.07 -29.54 12.30
N GLN A 7 22.01 -28.61 12.52
CA GLN A 7 21.83 -27.55 13.54
C GLN A 7 21.67 -26.10 13.03
N TYR A 8 21.28 -25.91 11.77
CA TYR A 8 20.93 -24.58 11.22
C TYR A 8 19.61 -24.57 10.43
N GLN A 9 18.57 -25.22 10.94
CA GLN A 9 17.19 -24.82 10.60
C GLN A 9 16.64 -23.98 11.76
N GLY A 10 17.19 -22.76 11.91
CA GLY A 10 16.47 -21.73 12.66
C GLY A 10 15.16 -21.48 11.94
N ASN A 11 14.04 -21.59 12.65
CA ASN A 11 12.71 -21.33 12.11
C ASN A 11 12.65 -19.85 11.69
N LEU A 12 12.94 -19.55 10.42
CA LEU A 12 12.98 -18.18 9.90
C LEU A 12 11.66 -17.49 10.23
N GLN A 13 11.75 -16.30 10.84
CA GLN A 13 10.57 -15.51 11.16
C GLN A 13 10.21 -14.61 9.98
N TYR A 14 8.96 -14.75 9.52
CA TYR A 14 8.44 -14.01 8.36
C TYR A 14 7.50 -12.90 8.82
N ALA A 15 7.83 -11.66 8.48
CA ALA A 15 7.00 -10.48 8.64
C ALA A 15 6.37 -10.06 7.32
N VAL A 16 5.09 -9.74 7.34
CA VAL A 16 4.42 -9.08 6.23
C VAL A 16 3.72 -7.84 6.79
N ASP A 17 4.11 -6.69 6.30
CA ASP A 17 3.43 -5.44 6.55
C ASP A 17 2.80 -4.94 5.26
N ILE A 18 1.58 -4.43 5.35
CA ILE A 18 0.81 -3.96 4.22
C ILE A 18 0.24 -2.59 4.55
N VAL A 19 0.41 -1.63 3.64
CA VAL A 19 -0.30 -0.36 3.67
C VAL A 19 -1.27 -0.33 2.50
N LEU A 20 -2.55 -0.21 2.81
CA LEU A 20 -3.62 -0.04 1.83
C LEU A 20 -3.93 1.45 1.70
N CYS A 21 -3.58 2.04 0.56
CA CYS A 21 -3.98 3.38 0.17
C CYS A 21 -5.27 3.27 -0.66
N ILE A 22 -6.37 3.79 -0.14
CA ILE A 22 -7.71 3.67 -0.74
C ILE A 22 -8.21 5.06 -1.05
N ASP A 23 -8.44 5.33 -2.32
CA ASP A 23 -9.19 6.48 -2.78
C ASP A 23 -10.64 6.38 -2.27
N ALA A 24 -11.06 7.38 -1.51
CA ALA A 24 -12.35 7.48 -0.86
C ALA A 24 -13.18 8.64 -1.43
N THR A 25 -12.84 9.12 -2.63
CA THR A 25 -13.59 10.15 -3.34
C THR A 25 -14.93 9.62 -3.84
N ALA A 26 -15.83 10.51 -4.24
CA ALA A 26 -17.17 10.13 -4.67
C ALA A 26 -17.19 9.20 -5.90
N SER A 27 -16.19 9.28 -6.80
CA SER A 27 -16.09 8.43 -8.01
C SER A 27 -15.89 6.96 -7.66
N MET A 28 -15.25 6.67 -6.51
CA MET A 28 -14.98 5.32 -6.03
C MET A 28 -16.23 4.59 -5.51
N TYR A 29 -17.39 5.25 -5.37
CA TYR A 29 -18.64 4.64 -4.87
C TYR A 29 -18.99 3.27 -5.51
N PRO A 30 -18.90 3.07 -6.84
CA PRO A 30 -19.25 1.79 -7.46
C PRO A 30 -18.31 0.63 -7.10
N VAL A 31 -17.10 0.92 -6.64
CA VAL A 31 -16.01 -0.06 -6.49
C VAL A 31 -15.51 -0.20 -5.04
N LEU A 32 -15.78 0.80 -4.19
CA LEU A 32 -15.25 0.88 -2.83
C LEU A 32 -15.65 -0.32 -1.96
N ASP A 33 -16.89 -0.81 -2.07
CA ASP A 33 -17.34 -1.98 -1.31
C ASP A 33 -16.61 -3.26 -1.73
N SER A 34 -16.29 -3.41 -3.02
CA SER A 34 -15.47 -4.51 -3.53
C SER A 34 -14.04 -4.40 -3.00
N VAL A 35 -13.44 -3.21 -2.99
CA VAL A 35 -12.11 -2.96 -2.43
C VAL A 35 -12.06 -3.30 -0.94
N LYS A 36 -13.06 -2.86 -0.16
CA LYS A 36 -13.19 -3.18 1.27
C LYS A 36 -13.32 -4.69 1.50
N SER A 37 -14.18 -5.36 0.73
CA SER A 37 -14.37 -6.82 0.84
C SER A 37 -13.08 -7.59 0.55
N SER A 38 -12.37 -7.22 -0.53
CA SER A 38 -11.08 -7.82 -0.88
C SER A 38 -10.02 -7.57 0.18
N ALA A 39 -9.94 -6.36 0.74
CA ALA A 39 -9.03 -6.03 1.82
C ALA A 39 -9.28 -6.87 3.09
N LEU A 40 -10.54 -7.14 3.44
CA LEU A 40 -10.90 -7.99 4.58
C LEU A 40 -10.48 -9.45 4.37
N GLN A 41 -10.67 -9.99 3.17
CA GLN A 41 -10.31 -11.36 2.82
C GLN A 41 -8.80 -11.57 2.64
N PHE A 42 -8.05 -10.48 2.44
CA PHE A 42 -6.63 -10.53 2.10
C PHE A 42 -5.82 -11.40 3.06
N HIS A 43 -6.02 -11.23 4.37
CA HIS A 43 -5.22 -11.91 5.39
C HIS A 43 -5.41 -13.44 5.37
N ASP A 44 -6.65 -13.90 5.21
CA ASP A 44 -6.98 -15.32 5.12
C ASP A 44 -6.38 -15.93 3.85
N ARG A 45 -6.56 -15.27 2.70
CA ARG A 45 -6.01 -15.75 1.43
C ARG A 45 -4.48 -15.81 1.44
N LEU A 46 -3.81 -14.80 2.01
CA LEU A 46 -2.35 -14.78 2.12
C LEU A 46 -1.84 -15.94 3.01
N ASN A 47 -2.50 -16.19 4.14
CA ASN A 47 -2.17 -17.32 5.01
C ASN A 47 -2.32 -18.66 4.29
N ASP A 48 -3.39 -18.83 3.51
CA ASP A 48 -3.64 -20.04 2.73
C ASP A 48 -2.56 -20.28 1.67
N VAL A 49 -2.19 -19.25 0.90
CA VAL A 49 -1.15 -19.36 -0.14
C VAL A 49 0.22 -19.65 0.48
N MET A 50 0.54 -19.01 1.61
CA MET A 50 1.79 -19.27 2.35
C MET A 50 1.83 -20.69 2.92
N GLY A 51 0.72 -21.16 3.49
CA GLY A 51 0.57 -22.52 3.99
C GLY A 51 0.78 -23.57 2.89
N LYS A 52 0.22 -23.35 1.70
CA LYS A 52 0.44 -24.21 0.52
C LYS A 52 1.91 -24.26 0.09
N LYS A 53 2.69 -23.20 0.35
CA LYS A 53 4.14 -23.13 0.07
C LYS A 53 5.00 -23.65 1.24
N GLY A 54 4.40 -24.16 2.31
CA GLY A 54 5.12 -24.65 3.48
C GLY A 54 5.81 -23.55 4.29
N LYS A 55 5.35 -22.29 4.15
CA LYS A 55 5.84 -21.15 4.93
C LYS A 55 4.76 -20.72 5.92
N SER A 56 5.19 -20.16 7.04
CA SER A 56 4.27 -19.61 8.05
C SER A 56 4.62 -18.15 8.31
N ILE A 57 3.62 -17.27 8.26
CA ILE A 57 3.79 -15.86 8.60
C ILE A 57 3.84 -15.75 10.13
N SER A 58 4.94 -15.22 10.65
CA SER A 58 5.12 -14.97 12.09
C SER A 58 4.41 -13.71 12.54
N GLN A 59 4.31 -12.71 11.64
CA GLN A 59 3.64 -11.45 11.90
C GLN A 59 3.01 -10.92 10.62
N LEU A 60 1.72 -10.58 10.69
CA LEU A 60 1.00 -9.84 9.67
C LEU A 60 0.49 -8.53 10.28
N ARG A 61 0.87 -7.39 9.70
CA ARG A 61 0.34 -6.08 10.09
C ARG A 61 -0.24 -5.36 8.88
N VAL A 62 -1.35 -4.67 9.09
CA VAL A 62 -2.03 -3.89 8.05
C VAL A 62 -2.29 -2.49 8.54
N LYS A 63 -1.96 -1.49 7.73
CA LYS A 63 -2.29 -0.08 7.91
C LYS A 63 -3.18 0.34 6.74
N VAL A 64 -4.14 1.21 7.01
CA VAL A 64 -5.02 1.78 5.97
C VAL A 64 -4.84 3.28 5.95
N ILE A 65 -4.79 3.85 4.75
CA ILE A 65 -4.79 5.28 4.47
C ILE A 65 -5.92 5.50 3.47
N ALA A 66 -7.05 5.99 3.93
CA ALA A 66 -8.11 6.50 3.07
C ALA A 66 -7.76 7.94 2.69
N PHE A 67 -7.79 8.26 1.40
CA PHE A 67 -7.45 9.60 0.91
C PHE A 67 -8.54 10.14 -0.01
N ARG A 68 -8.64 11.46 -0.04
CA ARG A 68 -9.49 12.23 -0.96
C ARG A 68 -8.63 13.31 -1.60
N ASP A 69 -9.07 14.57 -1.53
CA ASP A 69 -8.30 15.70 -2.02
C ASP A 69 -8.15 16.83 -0.98
N PHE A 70 -6.91 17.28 -0.80
CA PHE A 70 -6.60 18.48 -0.02
C PHE A 70 -7.03 19.77 -0.73
N GLY A 71 -7.28 19.76 -2.04
CA GLY A 71 -7.87 20.88 -2.77
C GLY A 71 -9.34 21.11 -2.46
N ASP A 72 -10.09 20.04 -2.24
CA ASP A 72 -11.52 20.06 -1.89
C ASP A 72 -11.75 20.33 -0.39
N ASP A 73 -11.34 19.41 0.50
CA ASP A 73 -11.47 19.55 1.95
C ASP A 73 -10.23 19.00 2.69
N PRO A 74 -9.27 19.86 3.07
CA PRO A 74 -8.09 19.46 3.85
C PRO A 74 -8.40 18.75 5.17
N GLY A 75 -9.58 18.96 5.76
CA GLY A 75 -9.97 18.36 7.03
C GLY A 75 -10.31 16.88 6.93
N SER A 76 -10.71 16.41 5.75
CA SER A 76 -11.12 15.02 5.45
C SER A 76 -10.27 14.36 4.36
N ALA A 77 -9.27 15.07 3.82
CA ALA A 77 -8.38 14.60 2.77
C ALA A 77 -7.59 13.33 3.11
N ILE A 78 -7.28 13.09 4.40
CA ILE A 78 -6.60 11.87 4.86
C ILE A 78 -7.22 11.37 6.16
N GLU A 79 -7.60 10.09 6.15
CA GLU A 79 -7.94 9.31 7.32
C GLU A 79 -7.06 8.05 7.36
N GLN A 80 -6.48 7.70 8.50
CA GLN A 80 -5.55 6.58 8.55
C GLN A 80 -5.52 5.87 9.90
N THR A 81 -5.12 4.61 9.87
CA THR A 81 -4.84 3.81 11.06
C THR A 81 -3.34 3.80 11.39
N GLY A 82 -2.97 3.29 12.58
CA GLY A 82 -1.65 2.69 12.78
C GLY A 82 -1.57 1.30 12.14
N PHE A 83 -0.42 0.63 12.25
CA PHE A 83 -0.36 -0.79 11.90
C PHE A 83 -1.19 -1.62 12.90
N LEU A 84 -2.20 -2.32 12.38
CA LEU A 84 -3.05 -3.26 13.08
C LEU A 84 -2.49 -4.67 12.89
N GLN A 85 -2.33 -5.43 13.97
CA GLN A 85 -1.84 -6.80 13.91
C GLN A 85 -3.00 -7.76 13.61
N LEU A 86 -2.89 -8.55 12.54
CA LEU A 86 -3.92 -9.54 12.18
C LEU A 86 -3.49 -10.95 12.61
N PRO A 87 -4.42 -11.80 13.09
CA PRO A 87 -5.87 -11.57 13.20
C PRO A 87 -6.33 -10.91 14.52
N SER A 88 -5.41 -10.54 15.43
CA SER A 88 -5.78 -10.07 16.77
C SER A 88 -6.59 -8.75 16.77
N GLN A 89 -6.41 -7.91 15.74
CA GLN A 89 -7.07 -6.62 15.58
C GLN A 89 -7.99 -6.55 14.35
N SER A 90 -8.47 -7.70 13.84
CA SER A 90 -9.39 -7.73 12.68
C SER A 90 -10.65 -6.89 12.89
N GLY A 91 -11.20 -6.86 14.11
CA GLY A 91 -12.38 -6.04 14.40
C GLY A 91 -12.13 -4.52 14.33
N ASP A 92 -10.91 -4.05 14.60
CA ASP A 92 -10.56 -2.64 14.43
C ASP A 92 -10.34 -2.30 12.95
N PHE A 93 -9.75 -3.24 12.20
CA PHE A 93 -9.58 -3.13 10.76
C PHE A 93 -10.93 -3.08 10.02
N GLU A 94 -11.84 -4.01 10.35
CA GLU A 94 -13.22 -4.04 9.85
C GLU A 94 -13.98 -2.76 10.14
N ARG A 95 -13.88 -2.25 11.38
CA ARG A 95 -14.56 -1.01 11.78
C ARG A 95 -14.04 0.19 11.00
N PHE A 96 -12.72 0.29 10.81
CA PHE A 96 -12.15 1.39 10.04
C PHE A 96 -12.59 1.32 8.57
N LEU A 97 -12.44 0.16 7.91
CA LEU A 97 -12.87 -0.01 6.53
C LEU A 97 -14.37 0.22 6.35
N GLY A 98 -15.20 -0.26 7.29
CA GLY A 98 -16.64 -0.04 7.26
C GLY A 98 -17.07 1.42 7.44
N GLY A 99 -16.18 2.28 7.97
CA GLY A 99 -16.42 3.71 8.15
C GLY A 99 -15.90 4.60 7.01
N ILE A 100 -15.20 4.04 6.02
CA ILE A 100 -14.77 4.81 4.83
C ILE A 100 -15.98 5.01 3.93
N ASP A 101 -16.43 6.25 3.75
CA ASP A 101 -17.48 6.59 2.80
C ASP A 101 -16.87 7.23 1.55
N ALA A 102 -17.42 6.91 0.38
CA ALA A 102 -17.03 7.51 -0.90
C ALA A 102 -17.69 8.89 -1.03
N ASP A 103 -16.95 9.95 -0.76
CA ASP A 103 -17.43 11.33 -0.80
C ASP A 103 -16.29 12.33 -1.05
N GLY A 104 -16.65 13.56 -1.40
CA GLY A 104 -15.68 14.61 -1.74
C GLY A 104 -14.86 14.28 -2.99
N GLY A 105 -13.69 14.93 -3.09
CA GLY A 105 -12.71 14.80 -4.18
C GLY A 105 -12.71 16.00 -5.13
N GLY A 106 -13.82 16.73 -5.22
CA GLY A 106 -13.90 17.91 -6.07
C GLY A 106 -13.66 17.59 -7.54
N ASP A 107 -12.69 18.27 -8.15
CA ASP A 107 -12.29 18.05 -9.54
C ASP A 107 -11.00 17.22 -9.58
N ILE A 108 -10.99 16.13 -10.36
CA ILE A 108 -9.76 15.38 -10.64
C ILE A 108 -8.64 16.30 -11.16
N PRO A 109 -7.34 16.04 -10.87
CA PRO A 109 -6.78 14.92 -10.10
C PRO A 109 -7.05 14.94 -8.57
N GLU A 110 -6.64 13.89 -7.86
CA GLU A 110 -6.83 13.73 -6.40
C GLU A 110 -5.48 13.70 -5.63
N SER A 111 -5.49 13.62 -4.29
CA SER A 111 -4.27 13.64 -3.45
C SER A 111 -3.61 12.26 -3.23
N GLY A 112 -3.55 11.44 -4.28
CA GLY A 112 -2.99 10.08 -4.20
C GLY A 112 -1.49 10.01 -3.89
N LEU A 113 -0.69 11.00 -4.32
CA LEU A 113 0.75 11.02 -4.06
C LEU A 113 1.07 11.32 -2.58
N GLU A 114 0.25 12.12 -1.90
CA GLU A 114 0.33 12.34 -0.46
C GLU A 114 0.11 11.03 0.31
N ALA A 115 -0.89 10.24 -0.09
CA ALA A 115 -1.15 8.93 0.51
C ALA A 115 0.02 7.96 0.29
N LEU A 116 0.60 7.94 -0.92
CA LEU A 116 1.78 7.14 -1.23
C LEU A 116 3.00 7.58 -0.39
N ALA A 117 3.21 8.88 -0.21
CA ALA A 117 4.28 9.41 0.63
C ALA A 117 4.13 9.02 2.11
N LEU A 118 2.90 9.07 2.65
CA LEU A 118 2.60 8.57 3.99
C LEU A 118 2.85 7.07 4.13
N ALA A 119 2.52 6.29 3.09
CA ALA A 119 2.75 4.85 3.07
C ALA A 119 4.25 4.51 3.06
N ILE A 120 5.03 5.18 2.20
CA ILE A 120 6.48 5.01 2.11
C ILE A 120 7.15 5.29 3.46
N ASN A 121 6.70 6.33 4.17
CA ASN A 121 7.25 6.73 5.46
C ASN A 121 6.59 6.03 6.66
N ALA A 122 5.78 4.98 6.44
CA ALA A 122 5.16 4.23 7.53
C ALA A 122 6.21 3.53 8.43
N PRO A 123 5.89 3.24 9.70
CA PRO A 123 6.80 2.57 10.63
C PRO A 123 6.87 1.05 10.38
N TRP A 124 7.47 0.67 9.25
CA TRP A 124 7.63 -0.71 8.78
C TRP A 124 8.43 -1.61 9.74
N GLU A 125 8.18 -2.92 9.68
CA GLU A 125 8.87 -3.94 10.47
C GLU A 125 10.31 -4.10 10.00
N THR A 126 11.27 -4.03 10.92
CA THR A 126 12.70 -4.06 10.59
C THR A 126 13.50 -5.11 11.39
N GLY A 127 12.87 -5.77 12.36
CA GLY A 127 13.52 -6.67 13.32
C GLY A 127 13.47 -8.17 12.98
N LEU A 128 12.57 -8.62 12.09
CA LEU A 128 12.43 -10.04 11.72
C LEU A 128 13.31 -10.45 10.52
N ASP A 129 13.60 -11.76 10.42
CA ASP A 129 14.58 -12.35 9.47
C ASP A 129 14.25 -12.11 8.01
N ARG A 130 12.96 -12.30 7.68
CA ARG A 130 12.41 -12.15 6.33
C ARG A 130 11.21 -11.24 6.42
N ARG A 131 11.18 -10.22 5.57
CA ARG A 131 10.15 -9.18 5.63
C ARG A 131 9.67 -8.79 4.25
N ARG A 132 8.38 -8.51 4.14
CA ARG A 132 7.78 -7.83 2.99
C ARG A 132 7.04 -6.60 3.46
N HIS A 133 7.28 -5.50 2.75
CA HIS A 133 6.63 -4.21 2.94
C HIS A 133 5.87 -3.92 1.66
N VAL A 134 4.55 -3.99 1.70
CA VAL A 134 3.73 -3.89 0.50
C VAL A 134 2.86 -2.66 0.61
N ILE A 135 2.95 -1.78 -0.38
CA ILE A 135 2.02 -0.68 -0.55
C ILE A 135 1.07 -1.07 -1.68
N VAL A 136 -0.23 -1.01 -1.41
CA VAL A 136 -1.27 -1.24 -2.42
C VAL A 136 -2.07 0.04 -2.57
N MET A 137 -2.12 0.60 -3.77
CA MET A 137 -2.88 1.79 -4.13
C MET A 137 -4.14 1.38 -4.88
N PHE A 138 -5.29 1.90 -4.47
CA PHE A 138 -6.57 1.78 -5.19
C PHE A 138 -7.09 3.19 -5.50
N THR A 139 -7.19 3.54 -6.77
CA THR A 139 -7.74 4.82 -7.24
C THR A 139 -8.29 4.69 -8.65
N ASP A 140 -9.28 5.51 -8.98
CA ASP A 140 -9.78 5.67 -10.34
C ASP A 140 -9.42 7.03 -10.96
N ALA A 141 -8.58 7.81 -10.27
CA ALA A 141 -8.20 9.16 -10.66
C ALA A 141 -6.67 9.32 -10.85
N PRO A 142 -6.22 10.28 -11.68
CA PRO A 142 -4.84 10.73 -11.66
C PRO A 142 -4.55 11.45 -10.33
N ALA A 143 -3.27 11.69 -10.03
CA ALA A 143 -2.86 12.41 -8.82
C ALA A 143 -2.30 13.80 -9.11
N HIS A 144 -2.54 14.73 -8.19
CA HIS A 144 -1.90 16.04 -8.23
C HIS A 144 -0.37 15.92 -8.09
N PRO A 145 0.40 16.78 -8.76
CA PRO A 145 1.83 16.88 -8.47
C PRO A 145 2.07 17.29 -7.01
N LEU A 146 3.01 16.62 -6.35
CA LEU A 146 3.38 16.92 -4.97
C LEU A 146 3.75 18.40 -4.80
N GLY A 147 3.45 18.95 -3.62
CA GLY A 147 3.77 20.32 -3.27
C GLY A 147 2.92 21.40 -3.95
N THR A 148 1.86 21.01 -4.67
CA THR A 148 0.96 21.95 -5.38
C THR A 148 -0.35 22.16 -4.63
N VAL A 149 -1.43 21.47 -5.02
CA VAL A 149 -2.78 21.60 -4.48
C VAL A 149 -2.79 21.18 -3.01
N GLY A 150 -3.42 22.00 -2.16
CA GLY A 150 -3.56 21.69 -0.73
C GLY A 150 -2.27 21.72 0.11
N ALA A 151 -1.08 21.81 -0.49
CA ALA A 151 0.21 21.66 0.21
C ALA A 151 0.59 22.81 1.17
N SER A 152 -0.27 23.81 1.29
CA SER A 152 -0.20 24.92 2.27
C SER A 152 -1.37 24.93 3.25
N ALA A 153 -2.31 24.00 3.11
CA ALA A 153 -3.47 23.90 3.97
C ALA A 153 -3.07 23.52 5.40
N GLN A 154 -3.82 24.05 6.36
CA GLN A 154 -3.66 23.65 7.76
C GLN A 154 -4.06 22.17 7.91
N GLY A 155 -3.17 21.36 8.49
CA GLY A 155 -3.40 19.93 8.64
C GLY A 155 -2.75 19.07 7.54
N TYR A 156 -2.18 19.68 6.49
CA TYR A 156 -1.38 18.95 5.51
C TYR A 156 -0.20 18.24 6.22
N PRO A 157 0.00 16.92 6.01
CA PRO A 157 0.98 16.16 6.76
C PRO A 157 2.40 16.70 6.61
N ALA A 158 3.12 16.76 7.74
CA ALA A 158 4.54 17.09 7.72
C ALA A 158 5.35 15.93 7.11
N GLY A 159 6.43 16.25 6.40
CA GLY A 159 7.35 15.25 5.85
C GLY A 159 6.97 14.70 4.47
N ILE A 160 5.84 15.13 3.90
CA ILE A 160 5.51 14.84 2.50
C ILE A 160 6.53 15.53 1.58
N PRO A 161 7.18 14.80 0.65
CA PRO A 161 8.07 15.39 -0.34
C PRO A 161 7.36 16.44 -1.20
N ARG A 162 8.12 17.38 -1.77
CA ARG A 162 7.56 18.45 -2.61
C ARG A 162 7.61 18.12 -4.10
N THR A 163 8.24 17.02 -4.48
CA THR A 163 8.39 16.58 -5.87
C THR A 163 8.29 15.06 -5.95
N ILE A 164 7.92 14.55 -7.14
CA ILE A 164 7.91 13.11 -7.40
C ILE A 164 9.32 12.51 -7.36
N ASP A 165 10.35 13.28 -7.74
CA ASP A 165 11.75 12.87 -7.67
C ASP A 165 12.20 12.64 -6.22
N ASP A 166 11.85 13.56 -5.31
CA ASP A 166 12.13 13.41 -3.89
C ASP A 166 11.37 12.21 -3.29
N LEU A 167 10.15 11.95 -3.76
CA LEU A 167 9.37 10.78 -3.36
C LEU A 167 10.01 9.47 -3.89
N PHE A 168 10.47 9.47 -5.13
CA PHE A 168 11.15 8.33 -5.73
C PHE A 168 12.48 8.04 -5.02
N GLU A 169 13.21 9.07 -4.62
CA GLU A 169 14.42 8.93 -3.83
C GLU A 169 14.13 8.33 -2.44
N GLN A 170 12.97 8.65 -1.82
CA GLN A 170 12.52 8.01 -0.57
C GLN A 170 12.07 6.55 -0.78
N TRP A 171 11.36 6.25 -1.87
CA TRP A 171 11.07 4.86 -2.29
C TRP A 171 12.36 4.06 -2.45
N GLY A 172 13.40 4.72 -2.97
CA GLY A 172 14.75 4.21 -3.11
C GLY A 172 14.97 3.45 -4.41
N TYR A 173 16.19 3.46 -4.89
CA TYR A 173 16.69 2.58 -5.93
C TYR A 173 18.16 2.28 -5.62
N ALA A 174 18.84 1.49 -6.46
CA ALA A 174 20.19 0.98 -6.19
C ALA A 174 21.26 2.04 -5.83
N ARG A 175 21.03 3.32 -6.12
CA ARG A 175 21.95 4.44 -5.82
C ARG A 175 21.35 5.53 -4.93
N SER A 176 20.15 5.34 -4.42
CA SER A 176 19.54 6.32 -3.53
C SER A 176 20.33 6.45 -2.24
N GLN A 177 20.45 7.69 -1.78
CA GLN A 177 21.12 8.10 -0.54
C GLN A 177 20.12 8.37 0.57
N THR A 178 18.89 8.76 0.24
CA THR A 178 17.85 9.09 1.23
C THR A 178 16.66 8.14 1.21
N ALA A 179 16.84 6.93 0.67
CA ALA A 179 15.84 5.86 0.70
C ALA A 179 15.48 5.51 2.15
N VAL A 180 14.17 5.43 2.41
CA VAL A 180 13.63 5.01 3.72
C VAL A 180 13.10 3.59 3.68
N MET A 181 12.71 3.11 2.50
CA MET A 181 12.26 1.74 2.29
C MET A 181 13.43 0.79 2.13
N GLU A 182 13.26 -0.45 2.60
CA GLU A 182 14.22 -1.48 2.32
C GLU A 182 14.02 -2.08 0.93
N GLN A 183 15.04 -1.91 0.10
CA GLN A 183 15.08 -2.40 -1.28
C GLN A 183 14.69 -3.88 -1.43
N SER A 184 15.14 -4.76 -0.53
CA SER A 184 14.87 -6.19 -0.62
C SER A 184 13.43 -6.57 -0.21
N ALA A 185 12.77 -5.69 0.56
CA ALA A 185 11.49 -5.94 1.22
C ALA A 185 10.31 -5.28 0.52
N LYS A 186 10.53 -4.11 -0.10
CA LYS A 186 9.48 -3.24 -0.62
C LYS A 186 8.80 -3.79 -1.88
N ARG A 187 7.49 -3.61 -2.01
CA ARG A 187 6.71 -3.83 -3.24
C ARG A 187 5.65 -2.74 -3.34
N LEU A 188 5.47 -2.19 -4.53
CA LEU A 188 4.38 -1.26 -4.83
C LEU A 188 3.42 -1.95 -5.79
N VAL A 189 2.14 -1.93 -5.48
CA VAL A 189 1.08 -2.42 -6.36
C VAL A 189 0.09 -1.30 -6.60
N LEU A 190 -0.19 -1.01 -7.86
CA LEU A 190 -1.08 0.06 -8.29
C LEU A 190 -2.31 -0.54 -8.98
N PHE A 191 -3.48 -0.27 -8.44
CA PHE A 191 -4.78 -0.36 -9.12
C PHE A 191 -5.21 1.06 -9.41
N ALA A 192 -4.78 1.56 -10.56
CA ALA A 192 -4.84 2.97 -10.90
C ALA A 192 -5.01 3.12 -12.43
N PRO A 193 -5.56 4.25 -12.91
CA PRO A 193 -5.72 4.47 -14.34
C PRO A 193 -4.37 4.46 -15.08
N GLU A 194 -4.40 4.21 -16.39
CA GLU A 194 -3.23 4.27 -17.28
C GLU A 194 -2.83 5.72 -17.61
N GLU A 195 -2.75 6.55 -16.58
CA GLU A 195 -2.49 7.99 -16.66
C GLU A 195 -1.39 8.40 -15.67
N ALA A 196 -0.73 9.53 -15.95
CA ALA A 196 0.28 10.09 -15.06
C ALA A 196 -0.34 10.48 -13.70
N PRO A 197 0.36 10.27 -12.58
CA PRO A 197 1.74 9.77 -12.48
C PRO A 197 1.87 8.24 -12.43
N TRP A 198 0.77 7.49 -12.52
CA TRP A 198 0.74 6.06 -12.23
C TRP A 198 1.44 5.22 -13.29
N SER A 199 1.10 5.40 -14.57
CA SER A 199 1.78 4.73 -15.68
C SER A 199 3.19 5.28 -15.87
N ASP A 200 3.31 6.60 -16.01
CA ASP A 200 4.57 7.33 -16.15
C ASP A 200 4.59 8.50 -15.13
N PRO A 201 5.60 8.61 -14.25
CA PRO A 201 6.82 7.81 -14.19
C PRO A 201 6.79 6.59 -13.27
N ILE A 202 5.73 6.36 -12.48
CA ILE A 202 5.82 5.38 -11.39
C ILE A 202 5.96 3.95 -11.91
N ALA A 203 5.05 3.47 -12.76
CA ALA A 203 5.12 2.10 -13.24
C ALA A 203 6.29 1.86 -14.21
N GLU A 204 6.67 2.87 -15.00
CA GLU A 204 7.80 2.78 -15.94
C GLU A 204 9.17 2.82 -15.26
N GLU A 205 9.36 3.67 -14.24
CA GLU A 205 10.68 3.93 -13.68
C GLU A 205 10.91 3.30 -12.30
N TRP A 206 9.87 3.15 -11.46
CA TRP A 206 10.06 2.70 -10.09
C TRP A 206 10.21 1.20 -10.02
N ASP A 207 11.34 0.75 -9.49
CA ASP A 207 11.57 -0.68 -9.30
C ASP A 207 10.60 -1.32 -8.31
N LEU A 208 10.36 -2.62 -8.50
CA LEU A 208 9.51 -3.42 -7.62
C LEU A 208 8.05 -2.93 -7.56
N THR A 209 7.61 -2.31 -8.66
CA THR A 209 6.25 -1.82 -8.90
C THR A 209 5.50 -2.76 -9.86
N LEU A 210 4.24 -3.04 -9.56
CA LEU A 210 3.28 -3.67 -10.45
C LEU A 210 2.12 -2.71 -10.67
N HIS A 211 1.72 -2.50 -11.93
CA HIS A 211 0.60 -1.64 -12.28
C HIS A 211 -0.46 -2.43 -13.03
N PHE A 212 -1.64 -2.45 -12.45
CA PHE A 212 -2.87 -2.98 -13.02
C PHE A 212 -3.73 -1.78 -13.39
N ALA A 213 -3.86 -1.54 -14.69
CA ALA A 213 -4.65 -0.44 -15.22
C ALA A 213 -6.13 -0.69 -14.94
N SER A 214 -6.70 0.04 -13.99
CA SER A 214 -8.14 0.03 -13.73
C SER A 214 -8.84 1.01 -14.69
N LYS A 215 -10.03 0.63 -15.17
CA LYS A 215 -10.96 1.60 -15.79
C LYS A 215 -11.89 2.14 -14.72
N ALA A 216 -12.16 3.45 -14.77
CA ALA A 216 -13.12 4.09 -13.86
C ALA A 216 -14.46 3.33 -13.86
N GLY A 217 -14.90 2.90 -12.67
CA GLY A 217 -16.14 2.16 -12.46
C GLY A 217 -16.07 0.64 -12.70
N GLU A 218 -14.95 0.09 -13.17
CA GLU A 218 -14.69 -1.35 -13.13
C GLU A 218 -13.98 -1.64 -11.81
N GLY A 219 -14.66 -2.35 -10.90
CA GLY A 219 -14.09 -2.72 -9.61
C GLY A 219 -12.92 -3.66 -9.75
N LEU A 220 -12.20 -3.87 -8.65
CA LEU A 220 -11.10 -4.82 -8.61
C LEU A 220 -11.58 -6.23 -9.00
N GLU A 221 -10.96 -6.81 -10.02
CA GLU A 221 -11.28 -8.18 -10.40
C GLU A 221 -10.65 -9.18 -9.44
N GLU A 222 -11.32 -10.30 -9.18
CA GLU A 222 -10.88 -11.27 -8.16
C GLU A 222 -9.49 -11.86 -8.48
N PHE A 223 -9.12 -11.93 -9.77
CA PHE A 223 -7.82 -12.41 -10.24
C PHE A 223 -6.68 -11.46 -9.86
N GLU A 224 -6.95 -10.15 -9.80
CA GLU A 224 -5.95 -9.13 -9.49
C GLU A 224 -5.45 -9.27 -8.06
N MET A 225 -6.38 -9.54 -7.13
CA MET A 225 -6.07 -9.79 -5.72
C MET A 225 -5.19 -11.05 -5.54
N ASP A 226 -5.48 -12.10 -6.31
CA ASP A 226 -4.69 -13.33 -6.27
C ASP A 226 -3.25 -13.07 -6.76
N GLU A 227 -3.06 -12.21 -7.76
CA GLU A 227 -1.74 -11.84 -8.27
C GLU A 227 -0.90 -11.07 -7.24
N ILE A 228 -1.53 -10.20 -6.44
CA ILE A 228 -0.87 -9.54 -5.29
C ILE A 228 -0.37 -10.59 -4.30
N ILE A 229 -1.25 -11.50 -3.90
CA ILE A 229 -0.96 -12.51 -2.89
C ILE A 229 0.15 -13.43 -3.40
N GLU A 230 0.11 -13.84 -4.67
CA GLU A 230 1.15 -14.64 -5.28
C GLU A 230 2.49 -13.89 -5.34
N THR A 231 2.48 -12.60 -5.69
CA THR A 231 3.68 -11.75 -5.71
C THR A 231 4.34 -11.69 -4.32
N ILE A 232 3.55 -11.50 -3.28
CA ILE A 232 4.02 -11.47 -1.90
C ILE A 232 4.57 -12.84 -1.49
N ALA A 233 3.81 -13.91 -1.74
CA ALA A 233 4.18 -15.26 -1.34
C ALA A 233 5.41 -15.82 -2.09
N ASN A 234 5.57 -15.45 -3.37
CA ASN A 234 6.73 -15.82 -4.20
C ASN A 234 7.99 -15.04 -3.81
N SER A 235 7.82 -13.81 -3.32
CA SER A 235 8.96 -13.02 -2.90
C SER A 235 9.46 -13.42 -1.51
N LEU A 236 8.62 -13.88 -0.57
CA LEU A 236 9.04 -14.25 0.80
C LEU A 236 10.11 -15.34 0.89
#